data_AF-A0A6A4CCK9-F1
#
_entry.id   AF-A0A6A4CCK9-F1
#
_cell.length_a   1.000
_cell.length_b   1.000
_cell.length_c   1.000
_cell.angle_alpha   90.00
_cell.angle_beta   90.00
_cell.angle_gamma   90.00
#
_symmetry.space_group_name_H-M   'P 1'
#
loop_
_entity.id
_entity.type
_entity.pdbx_description
1 polymer ?
#
loop_
_entity_poly.entity_id
_entity_poly.type
_entity_poly.pdbx_seq_one_letter_code
_entity_poly.pdbx_strand_id
1 'polypeptide(L)'
;MTPSAHSGYSTYAPPPANMVDGTSVKVEYTSSKVVINHHLEGTSTAGETQNLIMWDDMTDAARYALNTTDFGSANVPMKDGNFISKLGKAYPWK
;
A
#
# COMPACT_ATOMS: atom_id res chain seq x y z
N MET A 1 9.20 5.09 3.66
CA MET A 1 8.11 4.37 2.97
C MET A 1 7.75 3.11 3.75
N THR A 2 6.48 2.74 3.77
CA THR A 2 5.98 1.58 4.52
C THR A 2 5.03 0.73 3.66
N PRO A 3 5.55 -0.11 2.75
CA PRO A 3 4.72 -0.98 1.90
C PRO A 3 4.08 -2.12 2.70
N SER A 4 2.89 -2.57 2.29
CA SER A 4 2.12 -3.57 3.05
C SER A 4 2.63 -5.00 2.84
N ALA A 5 2.75 -5.77 3.93
CA ALA A 5 3.09 -7.18 3.90
C ALA A 5 2.25 -7.97 4.92
N HIS A 6 1.38 -8.87 4.43
CA HIS A 6 0.60 -9.83 5.25
C HIS A 6 -0.13 -9.22 6.46
N SER A 7 -0.79 -8.07 6.28
CA SER A 7 -1.47 -7.27 7.33
C SER A 7 -0.57 -6.39 8.21
N GLY A 8 0.75 -6.51 8.08
CA GLY A 8 1.75 -5.59 8.59
C GLY A 8 2.33 -4.69 7.48
N TYR A 9 3.48 -4.09 7.79
CA TYR A 9 4.20 -3.19 6.89
C TYR A 9 5.70 -3.43 7.00
N SER A 10 6.38 -3.58 5.86
CA SER A 10 7.82 -3.36 5.80
C SER A 10 8.08 -1.87 6.04
N THR A 11 9.20 -1.51 6.67
CA THR A 11 9.48 -0.12 7.09
C THR A 11 10.86 0.32 6.62
N TYR A 12 10.90 1.40 5.83
CA TYR A 12 12.12 2.01 5.33
C TYR A 12 12.12 3.50 5.66
N ALA A 13 12.83 3.89 6.71
CA ALA A 13 12.73 5.22 7.29
C ALA A 13 14.14 5.69 7.78
N PRO A 14 14.89 6.47 6.97
CA PRO A 14 14.55 6.91 5.61
C PRO A 14 14.63 5.76 4.57
N PRO A 15 13.93 5.86 3.42
CA PRO A 15 14.15 4.93 2.32
C PRO A 15 15.58 5.06 1.78
N PRO A 16 16.25 3.94 1.42
CA PRO A 16 17.51 3.98 0.68
C PRO A 16 17.40 4.83 -0.59
N ALA A 17 18.43 5.62 -0.89
CA ALA A 17 18.40 6.56 -2.02
C ALA A 17 18.14 5.86 -3.36
N ASN A 18 18.65 4.64 -3.55
CA ASN A 18 18.42 3.86 -4.76
C ASN A 18 17.00 3.28 -4.86
N MET A 19 16.13 3.45 -3.84
CA MET A 19 14.70 3.12 -3.87
C MET A 19 13.82 4.34 -4.14
N VAL A 20 14.41 5.51 -4.43
CA VAL A 20 13.69 6.75 -4.71
C VAL A 20 14.16 7.30 -6.05
N ASP A 21 13.21 7.66 -6.92
CA ASP A 21 13.44 8.36 -8.18
C ASP A 21 12.75 9.73 -8.12
N GLY A 22 13.54 10.80 -7.97
CA GLY A 22 13.03 12.14 -7.66
C GLY A 22 12.21 12.16 -6.37
N THR A 23 10.89 12.27 -6.50
CA THR A 23 9.93 12.22 -5.38
C THR A 23 9.11 10.92 -5.33
N SER A 24 9.40 9.97 -6.21
CA SER A 24 8.68 8.70 -6.34
C SER A 24 9.43 7.57 -5.65
N VAL A 25 8.79 6.89 -4.70
CA VAL A 25 9.33 5.66 -4.11
C VAL A 25 9.11 4.48 -5.05
N LYS A 26 10.08 3.57 -5.13
CA LYS A 26 10.00 2.36 -5.96
C LYS A 26 9.58 1.19 -5.09
N VAL A 27 8.47 0.57 -5.49
CA VAL A 27 7.82 -0.55 -4.77
C VAL A 27 7.70 -1.73 -5.73
N GLU A 28 7.98 -2.94 -5.24
CA GLU A 28 7.74 -4.18 -5.99
C GLU A 28 6.55 -4.95 -5.42
N TYR A 29 5.77 -5.59 -6.29
CA TYR A 29 4.74 -6.57 -5.93
C TYR A 29 5.31 -7.97 -6.14
N THR A 30 5.51 -8.69 -5.05
CA THR A 30 6.32 -9.92 -5.05
C THR A 30 5.74 -11.00 -4.15
N SER A 31 6.22 -12.24 -4.33
CA SER A 31 5.95 -13.38 -3.46
C SER A 31 7.22 -14.24 -3.33
N SER A 32 7.34 -15.03 -2.28
CA SER A 32 8.49 -15.92 -2.09
C SER A 32 8.07 -17.39 -2.06
N LYS A 33 8.98 -18.32 -2.35
CA LYS A 33 8.68 -19.76 -2.29
C LYS A 33 8.25 -20.24 -0.90
N VAL A 34 8.58 -19.48 0.16
CA VAL A 34 8.24 -19.78 1.56
C VAL A 34 7.00 -19.01 2.01
N VAL A 35 6.70 -17.87 1.38
CA VAL A 35 5.57 -16.99 1.70
C VAL A 35 4.64 -16.91 0.48
N ILE A 36 3.57 -17.71 0.54
CA ILE A 36 2.73 -18.02 -0.63
C ILE A 36 1.94 -16.80 -1.15
N ASN A 37 1.54 -15.88 -0.27
CA ASN A 37 0.74 -14.72 -0.67
C ASN A 37 1.63 -13.57 -1.15
N HIS A 38 1.09 -12.71 -2.01
CA HIS A 38 1.82 -11.53 -2.45
C HIS A 38 1.91 -10.46 -1.35
N HIS A 39 2.98 -9.68 -1.40
CA HIS A 39 3.24 -8.51 -0.56
C HIS A 39 3.97 -7.44 -1.36
N LEU A 40 4.12 -6.26 -0.76
CA LEU A 40 4.88 -5.15 -1.31
C LEU A 40 6.19 -4.95 -0.54
N GLU A 41 7.27 -4.67 -1.26
CA GLU A 41 8.59 -4.33 -0.70
C GLU A 41 9.18 -3.09 -1.37
N GLY A 42 10.18 -2.49 -0.73
CA GLY A 42 11.02 -1.48 -1.36
C GLY A 42 11.98 -2.11 -2.37
N THR A 43 12.15 -1.50 -3.55
CA THR A 43 13.00 -2.06 -4.61
C THR A 43 13.91 -1.02 -5.24
N SER A 44 15.07 -1.45 -5.75
CA SER A 44 15.93 -0.60 -6.58
C SER A 44 15.54 -0.61 -8.06
N THR A 45 14.69 -1.54 -8.47
CA THR A 45 14.26 -1.72 -9.86
C THR A 45 13.24 -0.65 -10.24
N ALA A 46 13.37 -0.07 -11.43
CA ALA A 46 12.37 0.87 -11.95
C ALA A 46 11.05 0.13 -12.22
N GLY A 47 9.93 0.74 -11.82
CA GLY A 47 8.59 0.23 -12.07
C GLY A 47 7.84 1.08 -13.09
N GLU A 48 6.52 0.99 -13.04
CA GLU A 48 5.59 1.77 -13.87
C GLU A 48 4.72 2.68 -12.99
N THR A 49 4.11 3.71 -13.59
CA THR A 49 3.12 4.58 -12.95
C THR A 49 1.70 4.23 -13.42
N GLN A 50 0.69 4.49 -12.58
CA GLN A 50 -0.72 4.25 -12.90
C GLN A 50 -1.51 5.56 -12.83
N ASN A 51 -2.67 5.61 -13.50
CA ASN A 51 -3.59 6.73 -13.37
C ASN A 51 -4.13 6.81 -11.94
N LEU A 52 -3.89 7.94 -11.28
CA LEU A 52 -4.32 8.18 -9.91
C LEU A 52 -5.75 8.74 -9.87
N ILE A 53 -6.58 8.21 -8.98
CA ILE A 53 -7.82 8.83 -8.53
C ILE A 53 -7.81 8.87 -7.00
N MET A 54 -8.00 10.05 -6.42
CA MET A 54 -8.04 10.20 -4.96
C MET A 54 -9.37 9.71 -4.41
N TRP A 55 -9.40 9.29 -3.14
CA TRP A 55 -10.63 8.85 -2.47
C TRP A 55 -11.75 9.89 -2.56
N ASP A 56 -11.41 11.17 -2.38
CA ASP A 56 -12.37 12.27 -2.42
C ASP A 56 -12.82 12.61 -3.85
N ASP A 57 -12.00 12.29 -4.87
CA ASP A 57 -12.33 12.47 -6.29
C ASP A 57 -13.26 11.37 -6.83
N MET A 58 -13.43 10.27 -6.10
CA MET A 58 -14.35 9.19 -6.49
C MET A 58 -15.82 9.66 -6.39
N THR A 59 -16.71 8.98 -7.10
CA THR A 59 -18.15 9.17 -6.89
C THR A 59 -18.58 8.58 -5.54
N ASP A 60 -19.69 9.06 -4.99
CA ASP A 60 -20.28 8.48 -3.77
C ASP A 60 -20.58 6.98 -3.95
N ALA A 61 -21.03 6.58 -5.14
CA ALA A 61 -21.29 5.17 -5.45
C ALA A 61 -20.02 4.30 -5.39
N ALA A 62 -18.88 4.82 -5.87
CA ALA A 62 -17.61 4.10 -5.80
C ALA A 62 -17.08 3.99 -4.37
N ARG A 63 -17.13 5.09 -3.58
CA ARG A 63 -16.78 5.05 -2.15
C ARG A 63 -17.67 4.11 -1.36
N TYR A 64 -18.98 4.12 -1.63
CA TYR A 64 -19.94 3.20 -1.01
C TYR A 64 -19.57 1.75 -1.29
N ALA A 65 -19.35 1.39 -2.56
CA ALA A 65 -18.94 0.04 -2.94
C ALA A 65 -17.64 -0.39 -2.25
N LEU A 66 -16.60 0.45 -2.26
CA LEU A 66 -15.32 0.14 -1.59
C LEU A 66 -15.45 0.02 -0.07
N ASN A 67 -16.42 0.69 0.55
CA ASN A 67 -16.70 0.57 1.97
C ASN A 67 -17.42 -0.74 2.34
N THR A 68 -18.40 -1.15 1.54
CA THR A 68 -19.37 -2.20 1.90
C THR A 68 -19.12 -3.55 1.24
N THR A 69 -18.40 -3.61 0.12
CA THR A 69 -18.13 -4.88 -0.57
C THR A 69 -17.24 -5.78 0.27
N ASP A 70 -17.60 -7.06 0.33
CA ASP A 70 -16.76 -8.12 0.87
C ASP A 70 -15.71 -8.54 -0.19
N PHE A 71 -14.44 -8.29 0.11
CA PHE A 71 -13.30 -8.67 -0.72
C PHE A 71 -12.68 -10.00 -0.26
N GLY A 72 -13.41 -10.80 0.51
CA GLY A 72 -12.96 -12.07 1.08
C GLY A 72 -11.80 -11.86 2.05
N SER A 73 -10.69 -12.54 1.81
CA SER A 73 -9.48 -12.40 2.63
C SER A 73 -8.76 -11.04 2.45
N ALA A 74 -9.11 -10.25 1.43
CA ALA A 74 -8.53 -8.95 1.17
C ALA A 74 -9.31 -7.83 1.85
N ASN A 75 -8.61 -6.73 2.17
CA ASN A 75 -9.19 -5.58 2.85
C ASN A 75 -8.80 -4.29 2.12
N VAL A 76 -9.79 -3.44 1.80
CA VAL A 76 -9.54 -2.11 1.21
C VAL A 76 -8.81 -1.23 2.26
N PRO A 77 -7.55 -0.84 2.04
CA PRO A 77 -6.77 -0.16 3.08
C PRO A 77 -7.16 1.31 3.26
N MET A 78 -7.72 1.94 2.23
CA MET A 78 -8.08 3.37 2.21
C MET A 78 -9.55 3.65 2.53
N LYS A 79 -10.38 2.62 2.78
CA LYS A 79 -11.78 2.84 3.14
C LYS A 79 -11.93 3.49 4.51
N ASP A 80 -13.07 4.13 4.77
CA ASP A 80 -13.30 4.95 5.97
C ASP A 80 -13.04 4.18 7.27
N GLY A 81 -13.53 2.93 7.34
CA GLY A 81 -13.35 2.07 8.53
C GLY A 81 -11.92 1.57 8.76
N ASN A 82 -11.03 1.70 7.77
CA ASN A 82 -9.67 1.14 7.84
C ASN A 82 -8.58 2.21 7.86
N PHE A 83 -8.76 3.32 7.15
CA PHE A 83 -7.69 4.26 6.81
C PHE A 83 -6.86 4.72 8.02
N ILE A 84 -7.51 5.23 9.07
CA ILE A 84 -6.83 5.74 10.27
C ILE A 84 -6.06 4.62 11.00
N SER A 85 -6.64 3.43 11.13
CA SER A 85 -5.95 2.29 11.75
C SER A 85 -4.74 1.82 10.93
N LYS A 86 -4.83 1.92 9.60
CA LYS A 86 -3.76 1.56 8.67
C LYS A 86 -2.63 2.57 8.75
N LEU A 87 -2.92 3.87 8.86
CA LEU A 87 -1.92 4.90 9.14
C LEU A 87 -1.19 4.65 10.46
N GLY A 88 -1.91 4.31 11.53
CA GLY A 88 -1.30 3.97 12.82
C GLY A 88 -0.37 2.76 12.76
N LYS A 89 -0.76 1.71 12.01
CA LYS A 89 0.09 0.52 11.79
C LYS A 89 1.30 0.81 10.89
N ALA A 90 1.15 1.73 9.94
CA ALA A 90 2.19 2.14 9.00
C ALA A 90 3.14 3.21 9.59
N TYR A 91 2.91 3.68 10.82
CA TYR A 91 3.75 4.70 11.42
C TYR A 91 5.18 4.16 11.65
N PRO A 92 6.21 4.76 11.01
CA PRO A 92 7.54 4.17 10.95
C PRO A 92 8.41 4.47 12.18
N TRP A 93 7.94 5.33 13.09
CA TRP A 93 8.72 5.87 14.21
C TRP A 93 8.11 5.42 15.53
N LYS A 94 8.44 4.23 16.01
CA LYS A 94 8.03 3.81 17.36
C LYS A 94 9.05 4.21 18.38
#